data_AF-P43595-F1
#
_entry.id   AF-P43595-F1
#
_cell.length_a   1.000
_cell.length_b   1.000
_cell.length_c   1.000
_cell.angle_alpha   90.00
_cell.angle_beta   90.00
_cell.angle_gamma   90.00
#
_symmetry.space_group_name_H-M   'P 1'
#
loop_
_entity.id
_entity.type
_entity.pdbx_description
1 polymer ?
#
loop_
_entity_poly.entity_id
_entity_poly.type
_entity_poly.pdbx_seq_one_letter_code
_entity_poly.pdbx_strand_id
1 'polypeptide(L)'
;MLNYKLILLFSSFLQLISFSGFMICCLTSPIIRNWGLAQAAGVSYGTFGYCKTLNSFSCSRVRLIYNTSKEILPGPSLERWWLSPKARHTIGGLLISIPVATCLTFISFALPLVIIFLFQTGGTNVSLITSNAILHILTLLSTIFACTVILLLCMHRDPVTISSLYDLVWLANCSLFPLLVIGVHFLSFRFDTSAQSDRKHS
;
A
#
# COMPACT_ATOMS: atom_id res chain seq x y z
N MET A 1 -0.86 4.93 -31.24
CA MET A 1 -0.89 6.05 -30.26
C MET A 1 -2.08 5.98 -29.29
N LEU A 2 -3.32 5.81 -29.77
CA LEU A 2 -4.52 5.68 -28.91
C LEU A 2 -4.37 4.55 -27.86
N ASN A 3 -3.79 3.43 -28.27
CA ASN A 3 -3.55 2.28 -27.38
C ASN A 3 -2.65 2.62 -26.18
N TYR A 4 -1.62 3.46 -26.38
CA TYR A 4 -0.70 3.83 -25.29
C TYR A 4 -1.36 4.75 -24.26
N LYS A 5 -2.11 5.77 -24.72
CA LYS A 5 -2.88 6.64 -23.81
C LYS A 5 -3.90 5.84 -23.01
N LEU A 6 -4.57 4.87 -23.65
CA LEU A 6 -5.50 3.96 -22.99
C LEU A 6 -4.79 3.11 -21.92
N ILE A 7 -3.60 2.59 -22.23
CA ILE A 7 -2.78 1.83 -21.29
C ILE A 7 -2.37 2.67 -20.07
N LEU A 8 -1.91 3.90 -20.28
CA LEU A 8 -1.57 4.80 -19.17
C LEU A 8 -2.80 5.14 -18.33
N LEU A 9 -3.94 5.42 -18.96
CA LEU A 9 -5.20 5.72 -18.27
C LEU A 9 -5.69 4.53 -17.45
N PHE A 10 -5.63 3.32 -18.01
CA PHE A 10 -5.94 2.08 -17.30
C PHE A 10 -4.99 1.86 -16.12
N SER A 11 -3.70 2.10 -16.31
CA SER A 11 -2.69 2.01 -15.24
C SER A 11 -2.96 3.01 -14.11
N SER A 12 -3.27 4.26 -14.43
CA SER A 12 -3.69 5.26 -13.44
C SER A 12 -4.94 4.82 -12.68
N PHE A 13 -5.94 4.26 -13.37
CA PHE A 13 -7.15 3.79 -12.71
C PHE A 13 -6.87 2.68 -11.69
N LEU A 14 -6.06 1.68 -12.06
CA LEU A 14 -5.62 0.64 -11.13
C LEU A 14 -4.85 1.21 -9.94
N GLN A 15 -3.99 2.19 -10.21
CA GLN A 15 -3.18 2.84 -9.18
C GLN A 15 -4.01 3.70 -8.22
N LEU A 16 -5.12 4.28 -8.68
CA LEU A 16 -6.09 5.00 -7.85
C LEU A 16 -6.81 4.06 -6.88
N ILE A 17 -7.14 2.84 -7.32
CA ILE A 17 -7.71 1.80 -6.44
C ILE A 17 -6.70 1.42 -5.36
N SER A 18 -5.44 1.16 -5.73
CA SER A 18 -4.36 0.89 -4.76
C SER A 18 -4.19 2.04 -3.77
N PHE A 19 -4.14 3.28 -4.26
CA PHE A 19 -4.02 4.47 -3.41
C PHE A 19 -5.15 4.54 -2.39
N SER A 20 -6.40 4.31 -2.81
CA SER A 20 -7.57 4.34 -1.93
C SER A 20 -7.47 3.29 -0.82
N GLY A 21 -7.01 2.08 -1.14
CA GLY A 21 -6.77 1.02 -0.15
C GLY A 21 -5.70 1.38 0.87
N PHE A 22 -4.54 1.89 0.43
CA PHE A 22 -3.48 2.34 1.35
C PHE A 22 -3.87 3.59 2.15
N MET A 23 -4.69 4.46 1.58
CA MET A 23 -5.22 5.62 2.28
C MET A 23 -6.16 5.21 3.43
N ILE A 24 -7.04 4.22 3.20
CA ILE A 24 -7.87 3.64 4.27
C ILE A 24 -6.99 3.06 5.38
N CYS A 25 -5.89 2.36 5.04
CA CYS A 25 -4.93 1.84 6.02
C CYS A 25 -4.31 2.95 6.88
N CYS A 26 -3.94 4.09 6.28
CA CYS A 26 -3.44 5.26 7.02
C CYS A 26 -4.50 5.88 7.94
N LEU A 27 -5.77 5.89 7.51
CA LEU A 27 -6.88 6.52 8.23
C LEU A 27 -7.50 5.65 9.34
N THR A 28 -7.00 4.44 9.55
CA THR A 28 -7.37 3.59 10.68
C THR A 28 -7.09 4.25 12.04
N SER A 29 -7.40 3.55 13.14
CA SER A 29 -7.14 4.00 14.50
C SER A 29 -5.76 4.67 14.67
N PRO A 30 -5.68 5.87 15.28
CA PRO A 30 -6.70 6.52 16.10
C PRO A 30 -7.66 7.47 15.35
N ILE A 31 -7.51 7.64 14.03
CA ILE A 31 -8.28 8.63 13.26
C ILE A 31 -9.72 8.14 13.10
N ILE A 32 -9.89 6.92 12.60
CA ILE A 32 -11.19 6.23 12.57
C ILE A 32 -11.25 5.24 13.73
N ARG A 33 -12.13 5.53 14.69
CA ARG A 33 -12.28 4.84 15.98
C ARG A 33 -12.79 3.40 15.88
N ASN A 34 -13.61 3.12 14.88
CA ASN A 34 -14.26 1.80 14.71
C ASN A 34 -13.41 0.82 13.90
N TRP A 35 -12.37 1.32 13.21
CA TRP A 35 -11.58 0.54 12.25
C TRP A 35 -10.12 0.53 12.70
N GLY A 36 -9.58 -0.67 12.93
CA GLY A 36 -8.16 -0.91 13.22
C GLY A 36 -7.60 -1.90 12.21
N LEU A 37 -6.29 -1.84 11.95
CA LEU A 37 -5.59 -2.87 11.16
C LEU A 37 -5.59 -4.23 11.88
N ALA A 38 -5.52 -4.20 13.20
CA ALA A 38 -5.58 -5.38 14.04
C ALA A 38 -6.34 -5.06 15.31
N GLN A 39 -7.15 -6.01 15.79
CA GLN A 39 -7.83 -5.91 17.07
C GLN A 39 -7.35 -7.07 17.95
N ALA A 40 -6.92 -6.76 19.16
CA ALA A 40 -6.52 -7.74 20.17
C ALA A 40 -7.13 -7.35 21.51
N ALA A 41 -7.82 -8.27 22.19
CA ALA A 41 -8.38 -8.05 23.52
C ALA A 41 -9.00 -6.64 23.70
N GLY A 42 -9.89 -6.22 22.78
CA GLY A 42 -10.57 -4.92 22.85
C GLY A 42 -9.71 -3.67 22.60
N VAL A 43 -8.49 -3.83 22.09
CA VAL A 43 -7.62 -2.75 21.60
C VAL A 43 -7.52 -2.83 20.08
N SER A 44 -7.92 -1.76 19.39
CA SER A 44 -7.78 -1.60 17.95
C SER A 44 -6.50 -0.84 17.64
N TYR A 45 -5.55 -1.50 16.98
CA TYR A 45 -4.29 -0.92 16.52
C TYR A 45 -4.47 -0.36 15.11
N GLY A 46 -3.89 0.80 14.84
CA GLY A 46 -3.78 1.32 13.48
C GLY A 46 -2.44 2.00 13.21
N THR A 47 -2.33 2.66 12.06
CA THR A 47 -1.04 3.13 11.54
C THR A 47 -0.35 4.14 12.47
N PHE A 48 -1.11 5.01 13.13
CA PHE A 48 -0.56 6.09 13.96
C PHE A 48 -0.84 5.95 15.46
N GLY A 49 -1.38 4.82 15.91
CA GLY A 49 -1.73 4.61 17.31
C GLY A 49 -2.74 3.50 17.52
N TYR A 50 -3.43 3.54 18.66
CA TYR A 50 -4.41 2.53 19.03
C TYR A 50 -5.58 3.15 19.80
N CYS A 51 -6.73 2.49 19.79
CA CYS A 51 -7.91 2.83 20.58
C CYS A 51 -8.33 1.64 21.45
N LYS A 52 -8.72 1.90 22.70
CA LYS A 52 -9.24 0.90 23.63
C LYS A 52 -10.76 1.00 23.71
N THR A 53 -11.43 -0.14 23.71
CA THR A 53 -12.91 -0.23 23.84
C THR A 53 -13.35 -0.87 25.17
N LEU A 54 -12.46 -1.57 25.88
CA LEU A 54 -12.82 -2.41 27.04
C LEU A 54 -13.32 -1.68 28.30
N ASN A 55 -12.68 -0.58 28.72
CA ASN A 55 -12.97 0.07 30.02
C ASN A 55 -13.47 1.52 29.87
N SER A 56 -12.79 2.30 29.04
CA SER A 56 -13.21 3.63 28.61
C SER A 56 -12.72 3.84 27.19
N PHE A 57 -13.58 4.38 26.33
CA PHE A 57 -13.19 4.65 24.95
C PHE A 57 -12.08 5.70 24.94
N SER A 58 -10.85 5.24 24.78
CA SER A 58 -9.66 6.08 24.87
C SER A 58 -8.70 5.72 23.74
N CYS A 59 -8.34 6.73 22.94
CA CYS A 59 -7.37 6.59 21.87
C CYS A 59 -6.03 7.19 22.31
N SER A 60 -4.94 6.50 21.96
CA SER A 60 -3.61 7.07 22.08
C SER A 60 -3.49 8.32 21.21
N ARG A 61 -2.68 9.28 21.65
CA ARG A 61 -2.26 10.40 20.82
C ARG A 61 -1.58 9.86 19.56
N VAL A 62 -1.86 10.49 18.41
CA VAL A 62 -1.22 10.21 17.12
C VAL A 62 0.30 10.27 17.31
N ARG A 63 0.99 9.16 17.06
CA ARG A 63 2.45 9.05 17.12
C ARG A 63 2.94 8.27 15.91
N LEU A 64 4.01 8.77 15.30
CA LEU A 64 4.66 8.13 14.15
C LEU A 64 5.29 6.78 14.52
N ILE A 65 5.77 6.67 15.76
CA ILE A 65 6.36 5.46 16.34
C ILE A 65 5.72 5.30 17.72
N TYR A 66 5.00 4.20 17.91
CA TYR A 66 4.39 3.89 19.20
C TYR A 66 4.70 2.45 19.61
N ASN A 67 4.83 2.24 20.92
CA ASN A 67 5.13 0.93 21.46
C ASN A 67 3.84 0.12 21.61
N THR A 68 3.60 -0.78 20.67
CA THR A 68 2.51 -1.77 20.69
C THR A 68 2.57 -2.73 21.88
N SER A 69 3.73 -2.87 22.54
CA SER A 69 3.93 -3.78 23.68
C SER A 69 3.56 -3.19 25.04
N LYS A 70 3.44 -1.86 25.17
CA LYS A 70 3.19 -1.21 26.48
C LYS A 70 1.79 -1.46 27.02
N GLU A 71 0.88 -1.90 26.17
CA GLU A 71 -0.54 -2.05 26.50
C GLU A 71 -0.94 -3.52 26.49
N ILE A 72 -0.32 -4.31 27.37
CA ILE A 72 -0.85 -5.61 27.77
C ILE A 72 -1.77 -5.31 28.95
N LEU A 73 -3.07 -5.59 28.85
CA LEU A 73 -3.91 -5.60 30.05
C LEU A 73 -3.28 -6.58 31.05
N PRO A 74 -3.15 -6.24 32.34
CA PRO A 74 -2.79 -7.20 33.37
C PRO A 74 -3.99 -8.14 33.60
N GLY A 75 -4.17 -9.09 32.70
CA GLY A 75 -5.18 -10.14 32.78
C GLY A 75 -4.52 -11.50 32.50
N PRO A 76 -4.92 -12.57 33.19
CA PRO A 76 -4.26 -13.88 33.13
C PRO A 76 -4.54 -14.66 31.82
N SER A 77 -5.30 -14.11 30.88
CA SER A 77 -5.29 -14.62 29.51
C SER A 77 -3.97 -14.23 28.86
N LEU A 78 -3.00 -15.14 29.01
CA LEU A 78 -1.85 -15.32 28.13
C LEU A 78 -2.31 -15.35 26.67
N GLU A 79 -2.67 -14.20 26.12
CA GLU A 79 -2.84 -13.97 24.70
C GLU A 79 -1.44 -14.11 24.12
N ARG A 80 -1.15 -15.31 23.62
CA ARG A 80 0.15 -15.67 23.08
C ARG A 80 0.38 -14.87 21.81
N TRP A 81 0.88 -13.66 21.96
CA TRP A 81 1.55 -12.95 20.89
C TRP A 81 2.63 -13.89 20.35
N TRP A 82 2.54 -14.29 19.08
CA TRP A 82 3.62 -15.04 18.43
C TRP A 82 4.92 -14.23 18.52
N LEU A 83 4.80 -12.91 18.36
CA LEU A 83 5.93 -12.00 18.39
C LEU A 83 6.29 -11.54 19.80
N SER A 84 7.60 -11.57 20.06
CA SER A 84 8.18 -11.00 21.27
C SER A 84 7.83 -9.49 21.38
N PRO A 85 7.76 -8.92 22.61
CA PRO A 85 7.55 -7.48 22.81
C PRO A 85 8.50 -6.60 21.98
N LYS A 86 9.76 -7.04 21.82
CA LYS A 86 10.77 -6.34 21.01
C LYS A 86 10.39 -6.31 19.53
N ALA A 87 9.96 -7.44 18.96
CA ALA A 87 9.53 -7.49 17.57
C ALA A 87 8.31 -6.60 17.30
N ARG A 88 7.37 -6.53 18.27
CA ARG A 88 6.20 -5.65 18.18
C ARG A 88 6.56 -4.17 18.19
N HIS A 89 7.53 -3.77 19.03
CA HIS A 89 8.08 -2.41 19.00
C HIS A 89 8.72 -2.08 17.65
N THR A 90 9.48 -3.02 17.07
CA THR A 90 10.06 -2.86 15.73
C THR A 90 8.99 -2.69 14.67
N ILE A 91 7.94 -3.53 14.67
CA ILE A 91 6.80 -3.40 13.76
C ILE A 91 6.14 -2.02 13.91
N GLY A 92 5.91 -1.55 15.13
CA GLY A 92 5.36 -0.22 15.39
C GLY A 92 6.18 0.92 14.77
N GLY A 93 7.51 0.77 14.66
CA GLY A 93 8.36 1.70 13.92
C GLY A 93 8.31 1.51 12.40
N LEU A 94 8.09 0.29 11.92
CA LEU A 94 7.97 -0.03 10.49
C LEU A 94 6.62 0.38 9.89
N LEU A 95 5.58 0.61 10.70
CA LEU A 95 4.27 1.11 10.26
C LEU A 95 4.37 2.45 9.47
N ILE A 96 5.47 3.19 9.63
CA ILE A 96 5.78 4.37 8.80
C ILE A 96 5.85 4.06 7.29
N SER A 97 6.06 2.81 6.90
CA SER A 97 6.06 2.43 5.49
C SER A 97 4.69 2.56 4.82
N ILE A 98 3.60 2.48 5.59
CA ILE A 98 2.24 2.59 5.07
C ILE A 98 2.00 3.97 4.43
N PRO A 99 2.19 5.11 5.14
CA PRO A 99 2.03 6.43 4.51
C PRO A 99 3.07 6.67 3.40
N VAL A 100 4.28 6.11 3.48
CA VAL A 100 5.26 6.18 2.38
C VAL A 100 4.72 5.47 1.13
N ALA A 101 4.16 4.27 1.28
CA ALA A 101 3.49 3.56 0.19
C ALA A 101 2.28 4.33 -0.34
N THR A 102 1.48 4.96 0.52
CA THR A 102 0.36 5.84 0.11
C THR A 102 0.84 7.01 -0.74
N CYS A 103 1.94 7.68 -0.35
CA CYS A 103 2.52 8.76 -1.15
C CYS A 103 3.05 8.26 -2.50
N LEU A 104 3.79 7.15 -2.52
CA LEU A 104 4.34 6.58 -3.76
C LEU A 104 3.25 6.12 -4.72
N THR A 105 2.19 5.51 -4.20
CA THR A 105 1.02 5.10 -4.97
C THR A 105 0.28 6.31 -5.55
N PHE A 106 0.16 7.41 -4.81
CA PHE A 106 -0.41 8.66 -5.32
C PHE A 106 0.42 9.27 -6.45
N ILE A 107 1.75 9.35 -6.30
CA ILE A 107 2.64 9.88 -7.35
C ILE A 107 2.56 9.00 -8.60
N SER A 108 2.54 7.68 -8.44
CA SER A 108 2.38 6.72 -9.54
C SER A 108 1.03 6.84 -10.25
N PHE A 109 -0.01 7.28 -9.55
CA PHE A 109 -1.30 7.58 -10.14
C PHE A 109 -1.27 8.89 -10.94
N ALA A 110 -0.67 9.93 -10.37
CA ALA A 110 -0.67 11.29 -10.93
C ALA A 110 0.28 11.44 -12.12
N LEU A 111 1.44 10.79 -12.10
CA LEU A 111 2.47 10.98 -13.13
C LEU A 111 2.00 10.58 -14.54
N PRO A 112 1.33 9.43 -14.78
CA PRO A 112 0.77 9.11 -16.09
C PRO A 112 -0.30 10.10 -16.56
N LEU A 113 -1.12 10.64 -15.64
CA LEU A 113 -2.11 11.68 -15.99
C LEU A 113 -1.40 12.94 -16.47
N VAL A 114 -0.38 13.39 -15.74
CA VAL A 114 0.45 14.54 -16.15
C VAL A 114 1.08 14.29 -17.51
N ILE A 115 1.59 13.07 -17.76
CA ILE A 115 2.15 12.70 -19.07
C ILE A 115 1.10 12.79 -20.18
N ILE A 116 -0.11 12.28 -19.97
CA ILE A 116 -1.21 12.30 -20.95
C ILE A 116 -1.63 13.75 -21.29
N PHE A 117 -1.75 14.61 -20.28
CA PHE A 117 -2.24 15.99 -20.46
C PHE A 117 -1.17 16.94 -21.02
N LEU A 118 0.07 16.86 -20.54
CA LEU A 118 1.14 17.77 -20.97
C LEU A 118 1.78 17.36 -22.30
N PHE A 119 1.92 16.05 -22.56
CA PHE A 119 2.54 15.56 -23.79
C PHE A 119 1.45 15.12 -24.78
N GLN A 120 0.79 16.09 -25.41
CA GLN A 120 -0.15 15.81 -26.51
C GLN A 120 0.57 15.45 -27.82
N THR A 121 1.81 15.91 -28.01
CA THR A 121 2.50 15.98 -29.29
C THR A 121 3.52 14.84 -29.49
N GLY A 122 3.07 13.75 -30.10
CA GLY A 122 3.83 12.93 -31.07
C GLY A 122 5.13 12.21 -30.69
N GLY A 123 5.84 12.61 -29.63
CA GLY A 123 7.12 12.06 -29.24
C GLY A 123 6.98 11.06 -28.10
N THR A 124 7.27 9.79 -28.38
CA THR A 124 7.53 8.80 -27.33
C THR A 124 8.81 9.19 -26.61
N ASN A 125 8.71 9.99 -25.54
CA ASN A 125 9.85 10.35 -24.72
C ASN A 125 10.27 9.12 -23.89
N VAL A 126 11.21 8.33 -24.41
CA VAL A 126 11.76 7.13 -23.76
C VAL A 126 12.16 7.41 -22.31
N SER A 127 12.66 8.62 -22.01
CA SER A 127 13.00 9.07 -20.66
C SER A 127 11.79 9.09 -19.71
N LEU A 128 10.64 9.64 -20.14
CA LEU A 128 9.42 9.70 -19.33
C LEU A 128 8.80 8.32 -19.10
N ILE A 129 8.88 7.45 -20.10
CA ILE A 129 8.41 6.07 -19.99
C ILE A 129 9.28 5.30 -18.99
N THR A 130 10.60 5.45 -19.12
CA THR A 130 11.56 4.80 -18.23
C THR A 130 11.42 5.31 -16.80
N SER A 131 11.24 6.63 -16.59
CA SER A 131 11.05 7.19 -15.24
C SER A 131 9.74 6.73 -14.60
N ASN A 132 8.64 6.67 -15.37
CA ASN A 132 7.38 6.11 -14.88
C ASN A 132 7.53 4.62 -14.51
N ALA A 133 8.24 3.83 -15.32
CA ALA A 133 8.51 2.43 -15.02
C ALA A 133 9.34 2.26 -13.73
N ILE A 134 10.39 3.08 -13.51
CA ILE A 134 11.18 3.06 -12.28
C ILE A 134 10.32 3.41 -11.06
N LEU A 135 9.46 4.43 -11.18
CA LEU A 135 8.54 4.81 -10.10
C LEU A 135 7.57 3.67 -9.74
N HIS A 136 7.06 2.93 -10.73
CA HIS A 136 6.22 1.76 -10.46
C HIS A 136 6.99 0.63 -9.76
N ILE A 137 8.26 0.41 -10.09
CA ILE A 137 9.11 -0.57 -9.39
C ILE A 137 9.29 -0.14 -7.92
N LEU A 138 9.61 1.13 -7.65
CA LEU A 138 9.75 1.65 -6.29
C LEU A 138 8.43 1.53 -5.52
N THR A 139 7.31 1.81 -6.19
CA THR A 139 5.97 1.67 -5.60
C THR A 139 5.68 0.22 -5.27
N LEU A 140 5.96 -0.72 -6.17
CA LEU A 140 5.82 -2.16 -5.93
C LEU A 140 6.62 -2.62 -4.69
N LEU A 141 7.89 -2.21 -4.59
CA LEU A 141 8.73 -2.54 -3.43
C LEU A 141 8.14 -1.99 -2.13
N SER A 142 7.69 -0.73 -2.15
CA SER A 142 7.07 -0.07 -1.00
C SER A 142 5.75 -0.75 -0.59
N THR A 143 4.90 -1.12 -1.55
CA THR A 143 3.62 -1.79 -1.28
C THR A 143 3.82 -3.22 -0.78
N ILE A 144 4.78 -3.97 -1.31
CA ILE A 144 5.13 -5.31 -0.81
C ILE A 144 5.65 -5.22 0.62
N PHE A 145 6.53 -4.24 0.90
CA PHE A 145 7.04 -4.03 2.25
C PHE A 145 5.93 -3.65 3.23
N ALA A 146 5.08 -2.69 2.88
CA ALA A 146 3.92 -2.31 3.69
C ALA A 146 2.96 -3.50 3.92
N CYS A 147 2.68 -4.29 2.88
CA CYS A 147 1.87 -5.51 3.01
C CYS A 147 2.50 -6.50 3.99
N THR A 148 3.82 -6.72 3.92
CA THR A 148 4.53 -7.59 4.85
C THR A 148 4.43 -7.10 6.30
N VAL A 149 4.56 -5.79 6.53
CA VAL A 149 4.41 -5.19 7.86
C VAL A 149 2.98 -5.38 8.40
N ILE A 150 1.97 -5.21 7.55
CA ILE A 150 0.56 -5.43 7.91
C ILE A 150 0.31 -6.90 8.22
N LEU A 151 0.79 -7.83 7.39
CA LEU A 151 0.70 -9.27 7.66
C LEU A 151 1.33 -9.62 9.01
N LEU A 152 2.52 -9.10 9.31
CA LEU A 152 3.18 -9.34 10.60
C LEU A 152 2.39 -8.77 11.80
N LEU A 153 1.64 -7.67 11.60
CA LEU A 153 0.74 -7.13 12.62
C LEU A 153 -0.52 -8.00 12.78
N CYS A 154 -1.08 -8.49 11.66
CA CYS A 154 -2.27 -9.34 11.62
C CYS A 154 -2.02 -10.79 12.07
N MET A 155 -0.78 -11.28 12.09
CA MET A 155 -0.38 -12.60 12.65
C MET A 155 -0.59 -12.71 14.19
N HIS A 156 -1.44 -11.85 14.74
CA HIS A 156 -2.05 -12.01 16.04
C HIS A 156 -2.91 -13.30 16.07
N ARG A 157 -2.81 -14.09 17.15
CA ARG A 157 -3.40 -15.44 17.24
C ARG A 157 -4.94 -15.46 17.37
N ASP A 158 -5.58 -14.32 17.58
CA ASP A 158 -7.05 -14.31 17.59
C ASP A 158 -7.59 -14.82 16.25
N PRO A 159 -8.65 -15.65 16.25
CA PRO A 159 -9.23 -16.20 15.04
C PRO A 159 -9.50 -15.02 14.12
N VAL A 160 -8.75 -14.97 13.02
CA VAL A 160 -8.67 -13.85 12.08
C VAL A 160 -10.04 -13.23 12.02
N THR A 161 -10.20 -12.06 12.66
CA THR A 161 -11.50 -11.40 12.62
C THR A 161 -11.83 -11.27 11.14
N ILE A 162 -13.07 -11.56 10.76
CA ILE A 162 -13.54 -11.46 9.37
C ILE A 162 -13.12 -10.10 8.77
N SER A 163 -12.90 -9.11 9.66
CA SER A 163 -12.34 -7.83 9.29
C SER A 163 -10.93 -7.85 8.70
N SER A 164 -9.99 -8.52 9.36
CA SER A 164 -8.61 -8.62 8.89
C SER A 164 -8.51 -9.41 7.58
N LEU A 165 -9.41 -10.37 7.32
CA LEU A 165 -9.49 -11.10 6.04
C LEU A 165 -9.86 -10.19 4.88
N TYR A 166 -10.88 -9.33 5.03
CA TYR A 166 -11.22 -8.39 3.95
C TYR A 166 -10.06 -7.41 3.71
N ASP A 167 -9.42 -6.91 4.78
CA ASP A 167 -8.27 -6.01 4.69
C ASP A 167 -7.12 -6.68 3.93
N LEU A 168 -6.78 -7.93 4.28
CA LEU A 168 -5.75 -8.72 3.61
C LEU A 168 -6.04 -8.92 2.12
N VAL A 169 -7.27 -9.32 1.78
CA VAL A 169 -7.65 -9.58 0.37
C VAL A 169 -7.60 -8.28 -0.42
N TRP A 170 -8.09 -7.17 0.15
CA TRP A 170 -8.01 -5.86 -0.48
C TRP A 170 -6.56 -5.39 -0.65
N LEU A 171 -5.72 -5.54 0.38
CA LEU A 171 -4.29 -5.17 0.34
C LEU A 171 -3.48 -6.04 -0.63
N ALA A 172 -3.73 -7.34 -0.68
CA ALA A 172 -3.09 -8.25 -1.63
C ALA A 172 -3.40 -7.84 -3.07
N ASN A 173 -4.66 -7.49 -3.36
CA ASN A 173 -5.06 -6.95 -4.65
C ASN A 173 -4.40 -5.58 -4.94
N CYS A 174 -4.32 -4.70 -3.95
CA CYS A 174 -3.68 -3.39 -4.10
C CYS A 174 -2.17 -3.49 -4.39
N SER A 175 -1.49 -4.51 -3.87
CA SER A 175 -0.08 -4.83 -4.15
C SER A 175 0.11 -5.46 -5.53
N LEU A 176 -0.89 -6.19 -6.04
CA LEU A 176 -0.84 -6.84 -7.35
C LEU A 176 -0.97 -5.83 -8.51
N PHE A 177 -1.66 -4.71 -8.29
CA PHE A 177 -1.89 -3.72 -9.34
C PHE A 177 -0.59 -3.04 -9.86
N PRO A 178 0.36 -2.57 -9.01
CA PRO A 178 1.66 -2.12 -9.49
C PRO A 178 2.41 -3.17 -10.33
N LEU A 179 2.30 -4.46 -9.98
CA LEU A 179 2.92 -5.56 -10.74
C LEU A 179 2.29 -5.69 -12.13
N LEU A 180 0.96 -5.64 -12.21
CA LEU A 180 0.23 -5.68 -13.47
C LEU A 180 0.60 -4.48 -14.35
N VAL A 181 0.70 -3.29 -13.77
CA VAL A 181 1.10 -2.06 -14.48
C VAL A 181 2.52 -2.19 -15.05
N ILE A 182 3.47 -2.73 -14.30
CA ILE A 182 4.83 -2.99 -14.80
C ILE A 182 4.79 -3.95 -16.00
N GLY A 183 4.03 -5.04 -15.91
CA GLY A 183 3.86 -6.00 -17.01
C GLY A 183 3.31 -5.34 -18.29
N VAL A 184 2.30 -4.47 -18.13
CA VAL A 184 1.73 -3.71 -19.25
C VAL A 184 2.72 -2.70 -19.84
N HIS A 185 3.56 -2.06 -19.02
CA HIS A 185 4.63 -1.17 -19.50
C HIS A 185 5.69 -1.93 -20.31
N PHE A 186 6.12 -3.11 -19.85
CA PHE A 186 7.05 -3.96 -20.60
C PHE A 186 6.48 -4.42 -21.95
N LEU A 187 5.21 -4.83 -21.97
CA LEU A 187 4.52 -5.18 -23.22
C LEU A 187 4.45 -3.98 -24.17
N SER A 188 4.13 -2.79 -23.65
CA SER A 188 4.08 -1.55 -24.44
C SER A 188 5.44 -1.21 -25.07
N PHE A 189 6.52 -1.37 -24.30
CA PHE A 189 7.87 -1.15 -24.80
C PHE A 189 8.24 -2.15 -25.90
N ARG A 190 7.87 -3.43 -25.75
CA ARG A 190 8.08 -4.45 -26.78
C ARG A 190 7.36 -4.12 -28.09
N PHE A 191 6.09 -3.72 -28.03
CA PHE A 191 5.32 -3.33 -29.22
C PHE A 191 5.92 -2.12 -29.96
N ASP A 192 6.49 -1.15 -29.23
CA ASP A 192 7.16 0.00 -29.85
C ASP A 192 8.46 -0.41 -30.56
N THR A 193 9.26 -1.28 -29.94
CA THR A 193 10.50 -1.79 -30.57
C THR A 193 10.22 -2.60 -31.84
N SER A 194 9.15 -3.39 -31.89
CA SER A 194 8.76 -4.11 -33.12
C SER A 194 8.35 -3.13 -34.23
N ALA A 195 7.55 -2.11 -33.91
CA ALA A 195 7.11 -1.12 -34.91
C ALA A 195 8.26 -0.26 -35.47
N GLN A 196 9.33 -0.05 -34.69
CA GLN A 196 10.52 0.64 -35.17
C GLN A 196 11.43 -0.26 -36.01
N SER A 197 11.47 -1.58 -35.73
CA SER A 197 12.21 -2.54 -36.55
C SER A 197 11.61 -2.66 -37.95
N ASP A 198 10.28 -2.75 -38.06
CA ASP A 198 9.59 -2.83 -39.36
C ASP A 198 9.85 -1.60 -40.24
N ARG A 199 9.98 -0.41 -39.62
CA ARG A 199 10.29 0.83 -40.35
C ARG A 199 11.74 0.94 -40.84
N LYS A 200 12.68 0.15 -40.33
CA LYS A 200 14.07 0.14 -40.82
C LYS A 200 14.28 -0.81 -42.01
N HIS A 201 13.34 -1.72 -42.26
CA HIS A 201 13.40 -2.72 -43.33
C HIS A 201 12.49 -2.42 -44.52
N SER A 202 11.79 -1.27 -44.52
CA SER A 202 11.05 -0.73 -45.66
C SER A 202 11.74 0.50 -46.22
#